data_AF-A0A1I1NCU4-F1
#
_entry.id   AF-A0A1I1NCU4-F1
#
_cell.length_a   1.000
_cell.length_b   1.000
_cell.length_c   1.000
_cell.angle_alpha   90.00
_cell.angle_beta   90.00
_cell.angle_gamma   90.00
#
_symmetry.space_group_name_H-M   'P 1'
#
loop_
_entity.id
_entity.type
_entity.pdbx_description
1 polymer ?
#
loop_
_entity_poly.entity_id
_entity_poly.type
_entity_poly.pdbx_seq_one_letter_code
_entity_poly.pdbx_strand_id
1 'polypeptide(L)'
;MYADHLVQPWLEAVLDGLPSRDIFDAHTHIGQHDPSGFTAQLDELVDALAAVDARAAVFPLAEPDDGYREANRACLEAASEHPDRLVAFLRLTPNDPRAVVEEGLAAGARGLKLHLSSDEFDLDDPGLEHIYEIAHDQRLPVIVHAGPEGGSVGHQALAVCRRWPRLRLVLAHCALTDIGWLWRHVDETPNLFFDTAWWTPAQLLALFRLVPPGRILNASDLPYSTPLSHTMSTARCAWQAGLDPDQIVGVIGGQFARLVESAEPLDLGSAPAGEARPLSPLLEVISTNLLTSLEALQRGDEPGVGLDVARHACRVPHDDPDAEVIASVKRLLDLYDEHGPRIPRRNQFRPGWDLVAAAAVVARTPAAPLPADG
;
A
#
# COMPACT_ATOMS: atom_id res chain seq x y z
N MET A 1 9.81 -16.06 -3.59
CA MET A 1 10.60 -14.81 -3.52
C MET A 1 10.23 -14.08 -2.24
N TYR A 2 8.93 -13.86 -2.06
CA TYR A 2 8.30 -13.66 -0.75
C TYR A 2 7.70 -14.98 -0.27
N ALA A 3 7.41 -15.08 1.02
CA ALA A 3 6.69 -16.17 1.67
C ALA A 3 5.16 -16.01 1.56
N ASP A 4 4.68 -15.39 0.47
CA ASP A 4 3.25 -15.12 0.20
C ASP A 4 2.37 -16.35 0.40
N HIS A 5 2.77 -17.51 -0.14
CA HIS A 5 2.05 -18.78 0.04
C HIS A 5 1.88 -19.21 1.51
N LEU A 6 2.77 -18.75 2.40
CA LEU A 6 2.67 -19.01 3.85
C LEU A 6 1.78 -17.97 4.55
N VAL A 7 1.60 -16.76 3.99
CA VAL A 7 0.73 -15.71 4.54
C VAL A 7 -0.69 -15.78 3.96
N GLN A 8 -0.87 -16.44 2.82
CA GLN A 8 -2.12 -16.57 2.09
C GLN A 8 -3.35 -16.94 2.96
N PRO A 9 -3.29 -17.88 3.92
CA PRO A 9 -4.44 -18.20 4.76
C PRO A 9 -5.02 -16.99 5.51
N TRP A 10 -4.17 -16.03 5.90
CA TRP A 10 -4.59 -14.81 6.59
C TRP A 10 -5.26 -13.79 5.68
N LEU A 11 -4.85 -13.74 4.40
CA LEU A 11 -5.58 -12.97 3.40
C LEU A 11 -6.94 -13.61 3.14
N GLU A 12 -6.98 -14.93 2.91
CA GLU A 12 -8.23 -15.66 2.63
C GLU A 12 -9.25 -15.44 3.74
N ALA A 13 -8.84 -15.56 5.02
CA ALA A 13 -9.72 -15.34 6.17
C ALA A 13 -10.41 -13.97 6.16
N VAL A 14 -9.68 -12.89 5.80
CA VAL A 14 -10.26 -11.54 5.78
C VAL A 14 -11.09 -11.24 4.54
N LEU A 15 -10.89 -12.00 3.45
CA LEU A 15 -11.66 -11.90 2.21
C LEU A 15 -12.92 -12.77 2.22
N ASP A 16 -12.95 -13.87 2.97
CA ASP A 16 -14.09 -14.80 3.04
C ASP A 16 -15.39 -14.13 3.52
N GLY A 17 -15.26 -13.10 4.37
CA GLY A 17 -16.40 -12.31 4.87
C GLY A 17 -16.89 -11.20 3.92
N LEU A 18 -16.28 -11.03 2.74
CA LEU A 18 -16.57 -9.92 1.84
C LEU A 18 -17.50 -10.31 0.69
N PRO A 19 -18.36 -9.39 0.22
CA PRO A 19 -19.26 -9.65 -0.91
C PRO A 19 -18.56 -9.72 -2.27
N SER A 20 -17.34 -9.18 -2.38
CA SER A 20 -16.47 -9.29 -3.55
C SER A 20 -15.00 -9.37 -3.12
N ARG A 21 -14.16 -9.94 -4.00
CA ARG A 21 -12.70 -10.04 -3.84
C ARG A 21 -11.95 -9.25 -4.91
N ASP A 22 -12.60 -8.27 -5.55
CA ASP A 22 -11.99 -7.45 -6.59
C ASP A 22 -10.89 -6.55 -6.01
N ILE A 23 -9.67 -7.09 -5.93
CA ILE A 23 -8.49 -6.39 -5.45
C ILE A 23 -7.90 -5.55 -6.59
N PHE A 24 -7.67 -4.27 -6.32
CA PHE A 24 -6.99 -3.38 -7.24
C PHE A 24 -5.92 -2.59 -6.51
N ASP A 25 -4.68 -3.00 -6.69
CA ASP A 25 -3.49 -2.39 -6.11
C ASP A 25 -3.16 -1.06 -6.81
N ALA A 26 -3.19 0.04 -6.08
CA ALA A 26 -2.97 1.37 -6.63
C ALA A 26 -1.49 1.71 -6.90
N HIS A 27 -0.54 0.89 -6.42
CA HIS A 27 0.86 1.29 -6.41
C HIS A 27 1.77 0.06 -6.61
N THR A 28 2.20 -0.18 -7.84
CA THR A 28 3.21 -1.21 -8.13
C THR A 28 4.19 -0.69 -9.18
N HIS A 29 5.40 -1.25 -9.17
CA HIS A 29 6.43 -0.84 -10.10
C HIS A 29 7.03 -2.00 -10.91
N ILE A 30 7.61 -1.64 -12.06
CA ILE A 30 8.59 -2.44 -12.79
C ILE A 30 9.81 -1.57 -13.12
N GLY A 31 11.00 -2.16 -13.18
CA GLY A 31 12.25 -1.44 -13.47
C GLY A 31 13.47 -2.03 -12.76
N GLN A 32 14.65 -1.43 -12.99
CA GLN A 32 15.93 -1.99 -12.51
C GLN A 32 16.79 -0.99 -11.71
N HIS A 33 16.48 0.29 -11.71
CA HIS A 33 17.41 1.34 -11.25
C HIS A 33 16.92 2.12 -10.03
N ASP A 34 16.12 1.48 -9.16
CA ASP A 34 15.66 2.12 -7.93
C ASP A 34 16.85 2.53 -7.02
N PRO A 35 16.86 3.75 -6.44
CA PRO A 35 17.98 4.22 -5.61
C PRO A 35 18.18 3.40 -4.32
N SER A 36 17.14 2.71 -3.85
CA SER A 36 17.19 1.79 -2.70
C SER A 36 17.78 0.43 -3.07
N GLY A 37 18.15 0.20 -4.33
CA GLY A 37 18.74 -1.04 -4.83
C GLY A 37 17.72 -2.15 -5.08
N PHE A 38 16.43 -1.81 -5.19
CA PHE A 38 15.38 -2.75 -5.52
C PHE A 38 15.16 -2.83 -7.03
N THR A 39 14.75 -3.99 -7.51
CA THR A 39 14.34 -4.19 -8.91
C THR A 39 13.00 -4.89 -8.92
N ALA A 40 12.22 -4.72 -9.98
CA ALA A 40 10.96 -5.42 -10.20
C ALA A 40 10.83 -5.82 -11.66
N GLN A 41 10.84 -7.14 -11.92
CA GLN A 41 10.55 -7.67 -13.25
C GLN A 41 9.03 -7.73 -13.47
N LEU A 42 8.61 -7.66 -14.73
CA LEU A 42 7.20 -7.79 -15.09
C LEU A 42 6.61 -9.13 -14.62
N ASP A 43 7.29 -10.24 -14.88
CA ASP A 43 6.83 -11.59 -14.49
C ASP A 43 6.61 -11.68 -12.97
N GLU A 44 7.47 -11.04 -12.16
CA GLU A 44 7.33 -11.03 -10.71
C GLU A 44 6.06 -10.30 -10.26
N LEU A 45 5.73 -9.18 -10.91
CA LEU A 45 4.50 -8.44 -10.65
C LEU A 45 3.27 -9.25 -11.08
N VAL A 46 3.29 -9.79 -12.30
CA VAL A 46 2.17 -10.56 -12.86
C VAL A 46 1.90 -11.83 -12.04
N ASP A 47 2.94 -12.56 -11.65
CA ASP A 47 2.82 -13.75 -10.80
C ASP A 47 2.25 -13.40 -9.41
N ALA A 48 2.72 -12.29 -8.81
CA ALA A 48 2.22 -11.84 -7.51
C ALA A 48 0.74 -11.42 -7.56
N LEU A 49 0.31 -10.78 -8.65
CA LEU A 49 -1.10 -10.43 -8.86
C LEU A 49 -1.97 -11.65 -9.15
N ALA A 50 -1.48 -12.59 -9.96
CA ALA A 50 -2.18 -13.82 -10.28
C ALA A 50 -2.44 -14.69 -9.05
N ALA A 51 -1.52 -14.71 -8.08
CA ALA A 51 -1.65 -15.46 -6.83
C ALA A 51 -2.86 -15.02 -5.97
N VAL A 52 -3.34 -13.79 -6.14
CA VAL A 52 -4.48 -13.23 -5.38
C VAL A 52 -5.62 -12.75 -6.28
N ASP A 53 -5.59 -13.10 -7.56
CA ASP A 53 -6.48 -12.61 -8.61
C ASP A 53 -6.73 -11.09 -8.59
N ALA A 54 -5.64 -10.33 -8.46
CA ALA A 54 -5.67 -8.87 -8.37
C ALA A 54 -5.36 -8.18 -9.69
N ARG A 55 -5.73 -6.90 -9.74
CA ARG A 55 -5.31 -5.91 -10.72
C ARG A 55 -4.33 -4.91 -10.07
N ALA A 56 -3.54 -4.21 -10.88
CA ALA A 56 -2.66 -3.15 -10.38
C ALA A 56 -2.47 -1.99 -11.35
N ALA A 57 -2.26 -0.80 -10.80
CA ALA A 57 -1.58 0.25 -11.52
C ALA A 57 -0.08 -0.05 -11.56
N VAL A 58 0.50 0.00 -12.75
CA VAL A 58 1.94 -0.22 -12.99
C VAL A 58 2.58 1.06 -13.52
N PHE A 59 3.70 1.43 -12.92
CA PHE A 59 4.53 2.54 -13.38
C PHE A 59 6.02 2.24 -13.17
N PRO A 60 6.92 3.01 -13.79
CA PRO A 60 8.35 2.78 -13.65
C PRO A 60 8.89 3.02 -12.23
N LEU A 61 9.83 2.16 -11.81
CA LEU A 61 10.83 2.52 -10.79
C LEU A 61 11.65 3.75 -11.26
N ALA A 62 12.52 4.28 -10.40
CA ALA A 62 13.41 5.34 -10.85
C ALA A 62 14.31 4.75 -11.95
N GLU A 63 14.47 5.49 -13.03
CA GLU A 63 15.26 5.08 -14.18
C GLU A 63 16.25 6.21 -14.53
N PRO A 64 17.38 5.91 -15.19
CA PRO A 64 18.49 6.86 -15.37
C PRO A 64 18.11 8.17 -16.08
N ASP A 65 19.00 9.16 -15.95
CA ASP A 65 18.83 10.60 -16.24
C ASP A 65 18.23 11.01 -17.60
N ASP A 66 18.07 10.10 -18.57
CA ASP A 66 17.46 10.38 -19.88
C ASP A 66 15.91 10.46 -19.84
N GLY A 67 15.33 10.38 -18.64
CA GLY A 67 13.90 10.51 -18.38
C GLY A 67 13.10 9.22 -18.57
N TYR A 68 11.77 9.32 -18.40
CA TYR A 68 10.91 8.14 -18.25
C TYR A 68 10.28 7.62 -19.55
N ARG A 69 10.62 8.17 -20.72
CA ARG A 69 9.92 7.82 -21.98
C ARG A 69 9.95 6.31 -22.27
N GLU A 70 11.12 5.71 -22.20
CA GLU A 70 11.29 4.27 -22.50
C GLU A 70 10.66 3.39 -21.42
N ALA A 71 10.83 3.77 -20.15
CA ALA A 71 10.26 3.03 -19.03
C ALA A 71 8.71 3.10 -19.01
N ASN A 72 8.14 4.27 -19.33
CA ASN A 72 6.70 4.44 -19.52
C ASN A 72 6.20 3.60 -20.69
N ARG A 73 6.97 3.52 -21.80
CA ARG A 73 6.65 2.64 -22.93
C ARG A 73 6.61 1.18 -22.49
N ALA A 74 7.58 0.72 -21.70
CA ALA A 74 7.57 -0.64 -21.16
C ALA A 74 6.34 -0.92 -20.27
N CYS A 75 5.91 0.04 -19.45
CA CYS A 75 4.69 -0.10 -18.64
C CYS A 75 3.41 -0.13 -19.50
N LEU A 76 3.36 0.68 -20.57
CA LEU A 76 2.26 0.67 -21.55
C LEU A 76 2.20 -0.67 -22.29
N GLU A 77 3.34 -1.18 -22.73
CA GLU A 77 3.46 -2.50 -23.38
C GLU A 77 2.98 -3.60 -22.43
N ALA A 78 3.47 -3.62 -21.19
CA ALA A 78 3.03 -4.56 -20.16
C ALA A 78 1.51 -4.51 -19.92
N ALA A 79 0.91 -3.32 -19.83
CA ALA A 79 -0.53 -3.16 -19.67
C ALA A 79 -1.32 -3.62 -20.91
N SER A 80 -0.73 -3.51 -22.10
CA SER A 80 -1.34 -4.01 -23.35
C SER A 80 -1.29 -5.54 -23.47
N GLU A 81 -0.24 -6.16 -22.92
CA GLU A 81 -0.06 -7.62 -22.89
C GLU A 81 -0.88 -8.29 -21.78
N HIS A 82 -1.16 -7.55 -20.69
CA HIS A 82 -1.94 -8.01 -19.54
C HIS A 82 -3.13 -7.07 -19.20
N PRO A 83 -4.06 -6.83 -20.14
CA PRO A 83 -5.10 -5.81 -19.99
C PRO A 83 -6.16 -6.13 -18.92
N ASP A 84 -6.26 -7.38 -18.50
CA ASP A 84 -7.11 -7.85 -17.41
C ASP A 84 -6.48 -7.63 -16.02
N ARG A 85 -5.17 -7.39 -15.95
CA ARG A 85 -4.43 -7.25 -14.68
C ARG A 85 -3.78 -5.88 -14.50
N LEU A 86 -3.26 -5.27 -15.56
CA LEU A 86 -2.41 -4.09 -15.45
C LEU A 86 -3.04 -2.86 -16.08
N VAL A 87 -2.85 -1.73 -15.42
CA VAL A 87 -3.20 -0.41 -15.93
C VAL A 87 -1.98 0.49 -15.85
N ALA A 88 -1.52 0.99 -17.00
CA ALA A 88 -0.33 1.83 -17.06
C ALA A 88 -0.58 3.23 -16.48
N PHE A 89 0.37 3.70 -15.67
CA PHE A 89 0.49 5.09 -15.25
C PHE A 89 1.81 5.65 -15.80
N LEU A 90 1.82 6.94 -16.14
CA LEU A 90 3.03 7.61 -16.62
C LEU A 90 3.78 8.23 -15.45
N ARG A 91 5.02 7.83 -15.21
CA ARG A 91 5.92 8.57 -14.32
C ARG A 91 6.47 9.78 -15.07
N LEU A 92 6.37 10.95 -14.44
CA LEU A 92 6.66 12.24 -15.08
C LEU A 92 7.46 13.16 -14.15
N THR A 93 8.16 14.10 -14.76
CA THR A 93 8.89 15.20 -14.15
C THR A 93 8.38 16.55 -14.71
N PRO A 94 8.72 17.69 -14.08
CA PRO A 94 8.35 19.01 -14.61
C PRO A 94 8.95 19.33 -16.00
N ASN A 95 9.98 18.58 -16.41
CA ASN A 95 10.64 18.75 -17.71
C ASN A 95 9.94 17.98 -18.84
N ASP A 96 9.02 17.07 -18.51
CA ASP A 96 8.29 16.32 -19.53
C ASP A 96 7.31 17.25 -20.27
N PRO A 97 7.35 17.30 -21.61
CA PRO A 97 6.45 18.16 -22.36
C PRO A 97 5.04 17.60 -22.42
N ARG A 98 4.04 18.48 -22.53
CA ARG A 98 2.62 18.13 -22.75
C ARG A 98 2.39 16.99 -23.74
N ALA A 99 3.13 16.99 -24.86
CA ALA A 99 3.01 15.96 -25.89
C ALA A 99 3.30 14.54 -25.35
N VAL A 100 4.26 14.37 -24.43
CA VAL A 100 4.55 13.06 -23.80
C VAL A 100 3.36 12.55 -23.00
N VAL A 101 2.71 13.44 -22.26
CA VAL A 101 1.53 13.11 -21.46
C VAL A 101 0.37 12.71 -22.38
N GLU A 102 0.10 13.51 -23.41
CA GLU A 102 -0.98 13.26 -24.37
C GLU A 102 -0.75 11.97 -25.18
N GLU A 103 0.49 11.71 -25.61
CA GLU A 103 0.91 10.48 -26.29
C GLU A 103 0.67 9.24 -25.40
N GLY A 104 1.12 9.28 -24.13
CA GLY A 104 0.98 8.15 -23.22
C GLY A 104 -0.49 7.87 -22.84
N LEU A 105 -1.31 8.90 -22.67
CA LEU A 105 -2.75 8.74 -22.44
C LEU A 105 -3.47 8.16 -23.67
N ALA A 106 -3.10 8.62 -24.87
CA ALA A 106 -3.61 8.05 -26.12
C ALA A 106 -3.18 6.58 -26.31
N ALA A 107 -2.01 6.21 -25.81
CA ALA A 107 -1.51 4.83 -25.80
C ALA A 107 -2.16 3.92 -24.75
N GLY A 108 -3.00 4.46 -23.85
CA GLY A 108 -3.78 3.67 -22.91
C GLY A 108 -3.49 3.92 -21.43
N ALA A 109 -2.56 4.82 -21.08
CA ALA A 109 -2.37 5.19 -19.69
C ALA A 109 -3.66 5.74 -19.06
N ARG A 110 -3.83 5.53 -17.75
CA ARG A 110 -5.01 5.95 -16.99
C ARG A 110 -4.69 6.76 -15.74
N GLY A 111 -3.43 7.15 -15.57
CA GLY A 111 -3.02 8.01 -14.47
C GLY A 111 -1.56 8.40 -14.56
N LEU A 112 -1.13 9.20 -13.60
CA LEU A 112 0.18 9.86 -13.58
C LEU A 112 0.86 9.58 -12.23
N LYS A 113 2.18 9.49 -12.22
CA LYS A 113 3.03 9.29 -11.03
C LYS A 113 4.07 10.40 -10.95
N LEU A 114 4.19 11.01 -9.78
CA LEU A 114 5.19 12.03 -9.45
C LEU A 114 6.01 11.54 -8.26
N HIS A 115 7.33 11.52 -8.39
CA HIS A 115 8.22 11.08 -7.33
C HIS A 115 9.22 12.18 -6.93
N LEU A 116 8.72 13.13 -6.14
CA LEU A 116 9.40 14.38 -5.75
C LEU A 116 10.84 14.17 -5.25
N SER A 117 11.07 13.19 -4.36
CA SER A 117 12.36 13.00 -3.68
C SER A 117 13.46 12.43 -4.58
N SER A 118 13.14 11.44 -5.42
CA SER A 118 14.13 10.81 -6.31
C SER A 118 14.36 11.62 -7.58
N ASP A 119 13.35 12.36 -8.03
CA ASP A 119 13.38 13.14 -9.27
C ASP A 119 13.71 14.62 -8.99
N GLU A 120 13.93 14.98 -7.72
CA GLU A 120 14.42 16.27 -7.22
C GLU A 120 13.58 17.50 -7.65
N PHE A 121 12.27 17.48 -7.40
CA PHE A 121 11.39 18.63 -7.65
C PHE A 121 10.28 18.79 -6.60
N ASP A 122 9.70 19.98 -6.52
CA ASP A 122 8.60 20.32 -5.62
C ASP A 122 7.22 20.07 -6.26
N LEU A 123 6.22 19.74 -5.44
CA LEU A 123 4.87 19.44 -5.96
C LEU A 123 4.19 20.66 -6.62
N ASP A 124 4.60 21.87 -6.27
CA ASP A 124 4.14 23.13 -6.87
C ASP A 124 5.09 23.69 -7.94
N ASP A 125 5.99 22.86 -8.48
CA ASP A 125 6.84 23.25 -9.61
C ASP A 125 5.97 23.75 -10.80
N PRO A 126 6.23 24.94 -11.35
CA PRO A 126 5.47 25.50 -12.47
C PRO A 126 5.45 24.61 -13.73
N GLY A 127 6.46 23.77 -13.94
CA GLY A 127 6.51 22.80 -15.03
C GLY A 127 5.38 21.77 -14.95
N LEU A 128 4.83 21.49 -13.76
CA LEU A 128 3.73 20.57 -13.56
C LEU A 128 2.34 21.15 -13.91
N GLU A 129 2.22 22.46 -14.17
CA GLU A 129 0.91 23.09 -14.42
C GLU A 129 0.13 22.41 -15.54
N HIS A 130 0.80 22.08 -16.64
CA HIS A 130 0.17 21.42 -17.78
C HIS A 130 -0.21 19.96 -17.49
N ILE A 131 0.55 19.27 -16.63
CA ILE A 131 0.25 17.92 -16.15
C ILE A 131 -1.03 17.95 -15.30
N TYR A 132 -1.14 18.92 -14.39
CA TYR A 132 -2.33 19.11 -13.57
C TYR A 132 -3.56 19.53 -14.36
N GLU A 133 -3.40 20.40 -15.37
CA GLU A 133 -4.49 20.78 -16.27
C GLU A 133 -5.05 19.57 -17.01
N ILE A 134 -4.20 18.70 -17.57
CA ILE A 134 -4.62 17.45 -18.22
C ILE A 134 -5.32 16.52 -17.22
N ALA A 135 -4.73 16.30 -16.06
CA ALA A 135 -5.31 15.46 -15.02
C ALA A 135 -6.66 16.00 -14.54
N HIS A 136 -6.81 17.32 -14.45
CA HIS A 136 -8.05 17.99 -14.10
C HIS A 136 -9.13 17.77 -15.17
N ASP A 137 -8.80 17.98 -16.44
CA ASP A 137 -9.76 17.88 -17.54
C ASP A 137 -10.26 16.46 -17.77
N GLN A 138 -9.36 15.48 -17.61
CA GLN A 138 -9.65 14.07 -17.81
C GLN A 138 -10.03 13.33 -16.51
N ARG A 139 -10.03 14.05 -15.37
CA ARG A 139 -10.27 13.51 -14.02
C ARG A 139 -9.31 12.36 -13.69
N LEU A 140 -8.04 12.48 -14.01
CA LEU A 140 -7.07 11.41 -13.80
C LEU A 140 -6.59 11.36 -12.34
N PRO A 141 -6.27 10.15 -11.84
CA PRO A 141 -5.46 9.98 -10.64
C PRO A 141 -4.02 10.42 -10.89
N VAL A 142 -3.48 11.19 -9.95
CA VAL A 142 -2.07 11.59 -9.86
C VAL A 142 -1.52 11.08 -8.54
N ILE A 143 -0.68 10.05 -8.59
CA ILE A 143 -0.06 9.45 -7.41
C ILE A 143 1.24 10.19 -7.13
N VAL A 144 1.38 10.69 -5.91
CA VAL A 144 2.54 11.47 -5.46
C VAL A 144 3.24 10.69 -4.36
N HIS A 145 4.56 10.51 -4.49
CA HIS A 145 5.38 9.99 -3.40
C HIS A 145 5.28 10.91 -2.17
N ALA A 146 4.81 10.36 -1.04
CA ALA A 146 4.76 11.03 0.25
C ALA A 146 5.37 10.15 1.36
N GLY A 147 6.45 9.44 1.01
CA GLY A 147 7.21 8.55 1.88
C GLY A 147 8.18 9.27 2.83
N PRO A 148 8.88 8.51 3.69
CA PRO A 148 9.68 9.05 4.79
C PRO A 148 10.96 9.78 4.35
N GLU A 149 11.40 9.61 3.10
CA GLU A 149 12.60 10.26 2.56
C GLU A 149 12.34 11.75 2.21
N GLY A 150 11.07 12.12 2.03
CA GLY A 150 10.66 13.45 1.62
C GLY A 150 10.33 14.41 2.77
N GLY A 151 10.20 15.70 2.43
CA GLY A 151 9.63 16.69 3.31
C GLY A 151 8.10 16.59 3.43
N SER A 152 7.51 17.54 4.15
CA SER A 152 6.05 17.74 4.14
C SER A 152 5.60 18.20 2.75
N VAL A 153 4.60 17.53 2.18
CA VAL A 153 3.97 17.84 0.89
C VAL A 153 2.52 18.30 1.06
N GLY A 154 1.95 18.17 2.25
CA GLY A 154 0.52 18.37 2.52
C GLY A 154 0.02 19.77 2.16
N HIS A 155 0.79 20.83 2.44
CA HIS A 155 0.37 22.19 2.07
C HIS A 155 0.30 22.40 0.56
N GLN A 156 1.28 21.88 -0.18
CA GLN A 156 1.29 21.91 -1.64
C GLN A 156 0.15 21.04 -2.19
N ALA A 157 -0.07 19.85 -1.62
CA ALA A 157 -1.16 18.95 -2.01
C ALA A 157 -2.54 19.62 -1.88
N LEU A 158 -2.80 20.32 -0.77
CA LEU A 158 -4.02 21.09 -0.57
C LEU A 158 -4.15 22.24 -1.59
N ALA A 159 -3.05 22.94 -1.90
CA ALA A 159 -3.06 24.00 -2.90
C ALA A 159 -3.37 23.49 -4.31
N VAL A 160 -2.74 22.38 -4.71
CA VAL A 160 -2.99 21.68 -5.98
C VAL A 160 -4.45 21.23 -6.06
N CYS A 161 -4.97 20.58 -5.02
CA CYS A 161 -6.36 20.11 -5.00
C CYS A 161 -7.37 21.26 -5.12
N ARG A 162 -7.15 22.37 -4.41
CA ARG A 162 -8.00 23.58 -4.49
C ARG A 162 -7.94 24.24 -5.86
N ARG A 163 -6.76 24.26 -6.49
CA ARG A 163 -6.57 24.84 -7.82
C ARG A 163 -7.22 23.97 -8.91
N TRP A 164 -7.16 22.65 -8.75
CA TRP A 164 -7.57 21.66 -9.74
C TRP A 164 -8.62 20.69 -9.18
N PRO A 165 -9.86 21.14 -8.92
CA PRO A 165 -10.85 20.40 -8.12
C PRO A 165 -11.37 19.08 -8.75
N ARG A 166 -11.09 18.83 -10.03
CA ARG A 166 -11.45 17.58 -10.74
C ARG A 166 -10.30 16.57 -10.84
N LEU A 167 -9.05 16.98 -10.61
CA LEU A 167 -7.91 16.06 -10.52
C LEU A 167 -8.06 15.21 -9.26
N ARG A 168 -7.60 13.95 -9.27
CA ARG A 168 -7.62 13.07 -8.09
C ARG A 168 -6.20 12.89 -7.58
N LEU A 169 -5.81 13.66 -6.57
CA LEU A 169 -4.47 13.57 -6.00
C LEU A 169 -4.42 12.42 -4.99
N VAL A 170 -3.48 11.49 -5.17
CA VAL A 170 -3.25 10.37 -4.24
C VAL A 170 -1.90 10.60 -3.57
N LEU A 171 -1.88 10.75 -2.25
CA LEU A 171 -0.64 10.76 -1.48
C LEU A 171 -0.28 9.34 -1.09
N ALA A 172 0.86 8.86 -1.55
CA ALA A 172 1.32 7.52 -1.24
C ALA A 172 1.75 7.37 0.22
N HIS A 173 1.86 6.12 0.67
CA HIS A 173 2.38 5.74 1.98
C HIS A 173 1.65 6.40 3.14
N CYS A 174 0.31 6.37 3.14
CA CYS A 174 -0.51 6.99 4.19
C CYS A 174 -0.25 8.50 4.42
N ALA A 175 0.37 9.22 3.47
CA ALA A 175 0.86 10.58 3.64
C ALA A 175 1.70 10.77 4.91
N LEU A 176 2.70 9.92 5.09
CA LEU A 176 3.40 9.72 6.36
C LEU A 176 3.89 10.99 7.05
N THR A 177 4.47 11.89 6.28
CA THR A 177 5.06 13.13 6.77
C THR A 177 4.00 14.13 7.23
N ASP A 178 2.74 13.96 6.82
CA ASP A 178 1.67 14.94 6.96
C ASP A 178 0.40 14.43 7.65
N ILE A 179 0.23 13.11 7.81
CA ILE A 179 -0.97 12.50 8.40
C ILE A 179 -1.25 12.97 9.83
N GLY A 180 -0.27 13.53 10.55
CA GLY A 180 -0.50 14.13 11.88
C GLY A 180 -1.43 15.36 11.86
N TRP A 181 -1.54 16.04 10.72
CA TRP A 181 -2.31 17.28 10.59
C TRP A 181 -3.27 17.30 9.40
N LEU A 182 -2.88 16.73 8.26
CA LEU A 182 -3.55 16.86 6.97
C LEU A 182 -4.99 16.32 6.97
N TRP A 183 -5.28 15.27 7.74
CA TRP A 183 -6.61 14.67 7.84
C TRP A 183 -7.71 15.67 8.22
N ARG A 184 -7.36 16.75 8.94
CA ARG A 184 -8.29 17.82 9.34
C ARG A 184 -8.85 18.62 8.16
N HIS A 185 -8.25 18.49 6.99
CA HIS A 185 -8.61 19.21 5.76
C HIS A 185 -9.23 18.30 4.69
N VAL A 186 -9.37 16.99 4.96
CA VAL A 186 -9.86 16.02 3.97
C VAL A 186 -11.30 16.30 3.57
N ASP A 187 -12.16 16.68 4.52
CA ASP A 187 -13.57 17.03 4.25
C ASP A 187 -13.70 18.24 3.30
N GLU A 188 -12.76 19.19 3.37
CA GLU A 188 -12.71 20.37 2.50
C GLU A 188 -12.02 20.09 1.15
N THR A 189 -11.42 18.92 0.99
CA THR A 189 -10.57 18.56 -0.14
C THR A 189 -11.05 17.24 -0.76
N PRO A 190 -12.24 17.24 -1.40
CA PRO A 190 -12.93 16.02 -1.83
C PRO A 190 -12.30 15.35 -3.05
N ASN A 191 -11.07 15.70 -3.40
CA ASN A 191 -10.30 15.11 -4.47
C ASN A 191 -8.89 14.68 -4.04
N LEU A 192 -8.62 14.72 -2.73
CA LEU A 192 -7.45 14.15 -2.08
C LEU A 192 -7.74 12.70 -1.63
N PHE A 193 -6.79 11.81 -1.89
CA PHE A 193 -6.82 10.39 -1.57
C PHE A 193 -5.48 9.97 -0.97
N PHE A 194 -5.45 8.79 -0.37
CA PHE A 194 -4.29 8.22 0.31
C PHE A 194 -4.19 6.77 -0.08
N ASP A 195 -2.99 6.30 -0.37
CA ASP A 195 -2.76 4.86 -0.51
C ASP A 195 -2.24 4.26 0.80
N THR A 196 -2.35 2.94 0.93
CA THR A 196 -1.93 2.21 2.14
C THR A 196 -0.47 1.77 2.10
N ALA A 197 0.29 2.07 1.05
CA ALA A 197 1.58 1.43 0.79
C ALA A 197 2.56 1.49 1.97
N TRP A 198 3.10 0.31 2.30
CA TRP A 198 4.33 0.12 3.07
C TRP A 198 4.44 0.87 4.41
N TRP A 199 3.65 0.49 5.42
CA TRP A 199 4.00 0.85 6.80
C TRP A 199 3.36 0.03 7.93
N THR A 200 3.65 0.40 9.18
CA THR A 200 3.20 -0.35 10.36
C THR A 200 1.67 -0.32 10.49
N PRO A 201 1.06 -1.33 11.12
CA PRO A 201 -0.38 -1.34 11.36
C PRO A 201 -0.87 -0.13 12.17
N ALA A 202 0.00 0.53 12.95
CA ALA A 202 -0.36 1.75 13.65
C ALA A 202 -0.64 2.93 12.69
N GLN A 203 0.13 3.07 11.60
CA GLN A 203 -0.12 4.11 10.61
C GLN A 203 -1.34 3.79 9.74
N LEU A 204 -1.53 2.53 9.35
CA LEU A 204 -2.75 2.10 8.66
C LEU A 204 -3.99 2.40 9.51
N LEU A 205 -3.97 2.05 10.80
CA LEU A 205 -5.09 2.34 11.69
C LEU A 205 -5.30 3.85 11.93
N ALA A 206 -4.23 4.64 11.99
CA ALA A 206 -4.36 6.09 12.03
C ALA A 206 -5.06 6.61 10.77
N LEU A 207 -4.66 6.14 9.59
CA LEU A 207 -5.32 6.50 8.33
C LEU A 207 -6.81 6.14 8.35
N PHE A 208 -7.16 4.88 8.63
CA PHE A 208 -8.55 4.43 8.67
C PHE A 208 -9.42 5.20 9.67
N ARG A 209 -8.86 5.65 10.80
CA ARG A 209 -9.62 6.36 11.85
C ARG A 209 -9.66 7.87 11.68
N LEU A 210 -8.79 8.44 10.86
CA LEU A 210 -8.71 9.89 10.64
C LEU A 210 -9.25 10.30 9.27
N VAL A 211 -9.33 9.36 8.33
CA VAL A 211 -9.69 9.62 6.93
C VAL A 211 -10.91 8.78 6.54
N PRO A 212 -11.92 9.37 5.88
CA PRO A 212 -13.07 8.63 5.36
C PRO A 212 -12.65 7.44 4.48
N PRO A 213 -13.23 6.23 4.62
CA PRO A 213 -12.82 5.04 3.87
C PRO A 213 -12.80 5.23 2.34
N GLY A 214 -13.71 6.05 1.79
CA GLY A 214 -13.75 6.36 0.36
C GLY A 214 -12.51 7.14 -0.15
N ARG A 215 -11.59 7.52 0.75
CA ARG A 215 -10.34 8.21 0.43
C ARG A 215 -9.10 7.33 0.55
N ILE A 216 -9.27 6.07 0.91
CA ILE A 216 -8.17 5.13 1.18
C ILE A 216 -8.14 4.10 0.06
N LEU A 217 -6.95 3.89 -0.50
CA LEU A 217 -6.70 2.99 -1.63
C LEU A 217 -5.71 1.90 -1.22
N ASN A 218 -6.05 0.64 -1.45
CA ASN A 218 -5.11 -0.46 -1.24
C ASN A 218 -3.91 -0.34 -2.20
N ALA A 219 -2.69 -0.50 -1.68
CA ALA A 219 -1.47 -0.32 -2.46
C ALA A 219 -0.30 -1.09 -1.85
N SER A 220 0.43 -1.93 -2.61
CA SER A 220 1.56 -2.70 -2.04
C SER A 220 2.91 -2.02 -2.13
N ASP A 221 3.13 -1.22 -3.17
CA ASP A 221 4.45 -0.69 -3.55
C ASP A 221 5.45 -1.82 -3.85
N LEU A 222 5.04 -2.86 -4.58
CA LEU A 222 5.96 -3.88 -5.09
C LEU A 222 7.09 -3.19 -5.88
N PRO A 223 8.39 -3.43 -5.55
CA PRO A 223 8.96 -4.61 -4.87
C PRO A 223 9.21 -4.49 -3.35
N TYR A 224 8.71 -3.46 -2.67
CA TYR A 224 8.90 -3.29 -1.22
C TYR A 224 7.96 -4.19 -0.40
N SER A 225 6.73 -4.40 -0.85
CA SER A 225 5.77 -5.38 -0.33
C SER A 225 5.01 -6.04 -1.48
N THR A 226 4.38 -7.18 -1.22
CA THR A 226 3.59 -7.89 -2.24
C THR A 226 2.12 -7.46 -2.19
N PRO A 227 1.38 -7.55 -3.31
CA PRO A 227 -0.07 -7.39 -3.33
C PRO A 227 -0.76 -8.27 -2.27
N LEU A 228 -0.30 -9.52 -2.07
CA LEU A 228 -0.85 -10.42 -1.05
C LEU A 228 -0.65 -9.87 0.37
N SER A 229 0.61 -9.64 0.76
CA SER A 229 0.97 -9.24 2.12
C SER A 229 0.32 -7.91 2.49
N HIS A 230 0.31 -6.96 1.55
CA HIS A 230 -0.20 -5.63 1.82
C HIS A 230 -1.73 -5.53 1.76
N THR A 231 -2.38 -6.28 0.86
CA THR A 231 -3.84 -6.38 0.87
C THR A 231 -4.33 -7.02 2.17
N MET A 232 -3.62 -8.04 2.67
CA MET A 232 -3.90 -8.64 3.97
C MET A 232 -3.80 -7.60 5.09
N SER A 233 -2.72 -6.81 5.11
CA SER A 233 -2.53 -5.75 6.11
C SER A 233 -3.62 -4.68 6.04
N THR A 234 -3.94 -4.21 4.83
CA THR A 234 -4.99 -3.21 4.58
C THR A 234 -6.36 -3.72 5.05
N ALA A 235 -6.78 -4.91 4.63
CA ALA A 235 -8.07 -5.48 4.99
C ALA A 235 -8.17 -5.76 6.49
N ARG A 236 -7.11 -6.28 7.13
CA ARG A 236 -7.10 -6.49 8.59
C ARG A 236 -7.23 -5.18 9.37
N CYS A 237 -6.52 -4.12 8.95
CA CYS A 237 -6.66 -2.80 9.56
C CYS A 237 -8.04 -2.19 9.33
N ALA A 238 -8.66 -2.41 8.17
CA ALA A 238 -10.03 -1.99 7.88
C ALA A 238 -11.06 -2.67 8.82
N TRP A 239 -10.97 -4.00 8.96
CA TRP A 239 -11.77 -4.75 9.94
C TRP A 239 -11.56 -4.25 11.37
N GLN A 240 -10.31 -4.04 11.78
CA GLN A 240 -9.97 -3.54 13.11
C GLN A 240 -10.49 -2.12 13.35
N ALA A 241 -10.47 -1.26 12.33
CA ALA A 241 -11.04 0.08 12.40
C ALA A 241 -12.58 0.07 12.44
N GLY A 242 -13.23 -1.05 12.17
CA GLY A 242 -14.68 -1.20 12.23
C GLY A 242 -15.40 -0.85 10.94
N LEU A 243 -14.74 -0.97 9.79
CA LEU A 243 -15.41 -0.88 8.49
C LEU A 243 -16.32 -2.09 8.30
N ASP A 244 -17.46 -1.87 7.64
CA ASP A 244 -18.33 -2.95 7.18
C ASP A 244 -17.77 -3.61 5.88
N PRO A 245 -18.29 -4.79 5.49
CA PRO A 245 -17.79 -5.51 4.32
C PRO A 245 -17.85 -4.73 3.00
N ASP A 246 -18.86 -3.89 2.78
CA ASP A 246 -19.00 -3.10 1.55
C ASP A 246 -17.97 -1.97 1.51
N GLN A 247 -17.72 -1.33 2.66
CA GLN A 247 -16.65 -0.33 2.80
C GLN A 247 -15.27 -0.96 2.54
N ILE A 248 -15.03 -2.18 3.03
CA ILE A 248 -13.76 -2.90 2.80
C ILE A 248 -13.58 -3.19 1.30
N VAL A 249 -14.61 -3.69 0.61
CA VAL A 249 -14.58 -3.91 -0.85
C VAL A 249 -14.27 -2.62 -1.61
N GLY A 250 -14.85 -1.51 -1.16
CA GLY A 250 -14.52 -0.18 -1.69
C GLY A 250 -13.04 0.14 -1.54
N VAL A 251 -12.43 -0.08 -0.37
CA VAL A 251 -11.02 0.23 -0.11
C VAL A 251 -10.05 -0.69 -0.87
N ILE A 252 -10.32 -2.00 -0.92
CA ILE A 252 -9.38 -2.97 -1.50
C ILE A 252 -9.30 -2.93 -3.03
N GLY A 253 -10.30 -2.36 -3.71
CA GLY A 253 -10.22 -2.14 -5.15
C GLY A 253 -11.35 -1.33 -5.77
N GLY A 254 -12.57 -1.36 -5.20
CA GLY A 254 -13.73 -0.68 -5.80
C GLY A 254 -13.54 0.82 -6.00
N GLN A 255 -12.87 1.48 -5.07
CA GLN A 255 -12.59 2.91 -5.13
C GLN A 255 -11.57 3.23 -6.22
N PHE A 256 -10.45 2.51 -6.24
CA PHE A 256 -9.39 2.76 -7.22
C PHE A 256 -9.85 2.45 -8.65
N ALA A 257 -10.67 1.41 -8.84
CA ALA A 257 -11.32 1.12 -10.12
C ALA A 257 -12.06 2.34 -10.70
N ARG A 258 -12.83 3.03 -9.85
CA ARG A 258 -13.56 4.24 -10.27
C ARG A 258 -12.64 5.41 -10.58
N LEU A 259 -11.56 5.58 -9.84
CA LEU A 259 -10.59 6.64 -10.11
C LEU A 259 -9.91 6.43 -11.47
N VAL A 260 -9.54 5.19 -11.81
CA VAL A 260 -8.94 4.81 -13.10
C VAL A 260 -9.92 4.95 -14.27
N GLU A 261 -11.21 4.72 -14.04
CA GLU A 261 -12.28 4.84 -15.06
C GLU A 261 -12.81 6.27 -15.22
N SER A 262 -12.16 7.27 -14.63
CA SER A 262 -12.63 8.65 -14.64
C SER A 262 -14.00 8.87 -13.96
N ALA A 263 -14.52 7.91 -13.19
CA ALA A 263 -15.85 7.91 -12.59
C ALA A 263 -15.94 8.67 -11.26
N GLU A 264 -17.14 9.09 -10.86
CA GLU A 264 -17.33 9.77 -9.56
C GLU A 264 -16.88 8.85 -8.40
N PRO A 265 -16.05 9.32 -7.45
CA PRO A 265 -15.60 8.53 -6.28
C PRO A 265 -16.75 7.90 -5.49
N LEU A 266 -16.55 6.72 -4.87
CA LEU A 266 -17.51 6.21 -3.88
C LEU A 266 -17.52 7.10 -2.64
N ASP A 267 -18.72 7.32 -2.11
CA ASP A 267 -18.90 7.77 -0.74
C ASP A 267 -19.10 6.53 0.14
N LEU A 268 -18.10 6.25 0.98
CA LEU A 268 -18.11 5.13 1.92
C LEU A 268 -18.34 5.61 3.36
N GLY A 269 -18.91 6.81 3.53
CA GLY A 269 -19.19 7.39 4.84
C GLY A 269 -17.95 7.96 5.54
N SER A 270 -18.12 8.38 6.79
CA SER A 270 -17.09 9.02 7.60
C SER A 270 -16.08 8.01 8.17
N ALA A 271 -14.93 8.52 8.63
CA ALA A 271 -13.97 7.71 9.37
C ALA A 271 -14.62 7.12 10.65
N PRO A 272 -14.35 5.86 11.01
CA PRO A 272 -14.87 5.26 12.23
C PRO A 272 -14.39 5.98 13.49
N ALA A 273 -15.31 6.17 14.45
CA ALA A 273 -14.99 6.85 15.71
C ALA A 273 -14.06 6.04 16.63
N GLY A 274 -14.06 4.71 16.51
CA GLY A 274 -13.30 3.79 17.36
C GLY A 274 -13.01 2.49 16.66
N GLU A 275 -12.07 1.72 17.22
CA GLU A 275 -11.76 0.37 16.74
C GLU A 275 -12.87 -0.62 17.15
N ALA A 276 -13.09 -1.65 16.33
CA ALA A 276 -14.12 -2.68 16.56
C ALA A 276 -13.86 -3.49 17.84
N ARG A 277 -12.59 -3.66 18.23
CA ARG A 277 -12.15 -4.31 19.47
C ARG A 277 -11.02 -3.50 20.10
N PRO A 278 -11.09 -3.15 21.39
CA PRO A 278 -9.96 -2.55 22.10
C PRO A 278 -8.73 -3.47 22.05
N LEU A 279 -7.55 -2.90 21.79
CA LEU A 279 -6.29 -3.64 21.86
C LEU A 279 -5.96 -3.95 23.32
N SER A 280 -5.66 -5.22 23.63
CA SER A 280 -5.20 -5.58 24.96
C SER A 280 -3.73 -5.17 25.16
N PRO A 281 -3.30 -4.90 26.41
CA PRO A 281 -1.90 -4.58 26.69
C PRO A 281 -0.92 -5.65 26.21
N LEU A 282 -1.32 -6.93 26.23
CA LEU A 282 -0.45 -8.02 25.81
C LEU A 282 -0.27 -8.07 24.29
N LEU A 283 -1.36 -7.90 23.54
CA LEU A 283 -1.30 -7.80 22.08
C LEU A 283 -0.51 -6.56 21.63
N GLU A 284 -0.61 -5.45 22.36
CA GLU A 284 0.21 -4.26 22.14
C GLU A 284 1.71 -4.54 22.35
N VAL A 285 2.06 -5.26 23.43
CA VAL A 285 3.44 -5.70 23.69
C VAL A 285 3.95 -6.59 22.55
N ILE A 286 3.15 -7.57 22.11
CA ILE A 286 3.52 -8.48 21.02
C ILE A 286 3.75 -7.69 19.74
N SER A 287 2.76 -6.91 19.29
CA SER A 287 2.83 -6.11 18.07
C SER A 287 4.04 -5.17 18.10
N THR A 288 4.23 -4.41 19.17
CA THR A 288 5.29 -3.41 19.26
C THR A 288 6.68 -4.06 19.20
N ASN A 289 6.89 -5.18 19.90
CA ASN A 289 8.17 -5.87 19.89
C ASN A 289 8.46 -6.52 18.53
N LEU A 290 7.44 -7.06 17.84
CA LEU A 290 7.62 -7.55 16.47
C LEU A 290 8.00 -6.41 15.51
N LEU A 291 7.40 -5.23 15.65
CA LEU A 291 7.79 -4.06 14.85
C LEU A 291 9.25 -3.64 15.10
N THR A 292 9.75 -3.74 16.33
CA THR A 292 11.18 -3.47 16.59
C THR A 292 12.09 -4.46 15.88
N SER A 293 11.66 -5.71 15.72
CA SER A 293 12.41 -6.72 14.95
C SER A 293 12.38 -6.48 13.45
N LEU A 294 11.29 -5.92 12.90
CA LEU A 294 11.20 -5.61 11.48
C LEU A 294 12.27 -4.63 11.01
N GLU A 295 12.66 -3.66 11.85
CA GLU A 295 13.72 -2.71 11.53
C GLU A 295 15.06 -3.42 11.26
N ALA A 296 15.43 -4.38 12.13
CA ALA A 296 16.64 -5.16 11.94
C ALA A 296 16.56 -6.06 10.71
N LEU A 297 15.40 -6.70 10.51
CA LEU A 297 15.15 -7.53 9.34
C LEU A 297 15.21 -6.72 8.03
N GLN A 298 14.77 -5.46 8.02
CA GLN A 298 14.89 -4.56 6.85
C GLN A 298 16.35 -4.26 6.50
N ARG A 299 17.23 -4.18 7.50
CA ARG A 299 18.68 -4.03 7.28
C ARG A 299 19.37 -5.33 6.88
N GLY A 300 18.64 -6.44 6.81
CA GLY A 300 19.16 -7.78 6.52
C GLY A 300 19.77 -8.49 7.73
N ASP A 301 19.62 -7.93 8.93
CA ASP A 301 20.18 -8.46 10.17
C ASP A 301 19.24 -9.47 10.85
N GLU A 302 19.74 -10.14 11.88
CA GLU A 302 18.92 -10.96 12.78
C GLU A 302 17.82 -10.11 13.46
N PRO A 303 16.63 -10.68 13.72
CA PRO A 303 15.49 -9.95 14.29
C PRO A 303 15.72 -9.39 15.71
N GLY A 304 16.78 -9.83 16.39
CA GLY A 304 17.18 -9.33 17.70
C GLY A 304 16.19 -9.65 18.82
N VAL A 305 16.37 -8.95 19.96
CA VAL A 305 15.67 -9.24 21.23
C VAL A 305 14.15 -9.01 21.14
N GLY A 306 13.67 -8.16 20.23
CA GLY A 306 12.24 -7.90 20.05
C GLY A 306 11.45 -9.19 19.75
N LEU A 307 11.98 -10.06 18.89
CA LEU A 307 11.34 -11.31 18.53
C LEU A 307 11.25 -12.27 19.71
N ASP A 308 12.31 -12.35 20.53
CA ASP A 308 12.32 -13.19 21.73
C ASP A 308 11.30 -12.69 22.77
N VAL A 309 11.20 -11.38 22.96
CA VAL A 309 10.20 -10.77 23.87
C VAL A 309 8.78 -11.07 23.37
N ALA A 310 8.51 -10.90 22.07
CA ALA A 310 7.22 -11.22 21.49
C ALA A 310 6.85 -12.71 21.68
N ARG A 311 7.81 -13.62 21.50
CA ARG A 311 7.62 -15.06 21.74
C ARG A 311 7.31 -15.38 23.20
N HIS A 312 7.97 -14.72 24.14
CA HIS A 312 7.67 -14.89 25.56
C HIS A 312 6.27 -14.39 25.89
N ALA A 313 5.85 -13.27 25.31
CA ALA A 313 4.51 -12.71 25.47
C ALA A 313 3.41 -13.61 24.87
N CYS A 314 3.72 -14.48 23.91
CA CYS A 314 2.77 -15.45 23.34
C CYS A 314 2.45 -16.64 24.27
N ARG A 315 3.05 -16.74 25.47
CA ARG A 315 2.85 -17.85 26.41
C ARG A 315 1.69 -17.56 27.36
N VAL A 316 0.48 -17.66 26.83
CA VAL A 316 -0.77 -17.44 27.58
C VAL A 316 -1.49 -18.74 27.92
N PRO A 317 -2.29 -18.77 29.00
CA PRO A 317 -3.27 -19.83 29.23
C PRO A 317 -4.30 -19.93 28.10
N HIS A 318 -4.89 -21.12 27.92
CA HIS A 318 -5.92 -21.38 26.91
C HIS A 318 -7.23 -20.61 27.14
N ASP A 319 -7.48 -20.11 28.35
CA ASP A 319 -8.64 -19.30 28.74
C ASP A 319 -8.38 -17.79 28.67
N ASP A 320 -7.21 -17.37 28.15
CA ASP A 320 -6.93 -15.96 27.88
C ASP A 320 -7.87 -15.41 26.79
N PRO A 321 -8.46 -14.20 26.95
CA PRO A 321 -9.35 -13.59 25.95
C PRO A 321 -8.73 -13.38 24.56
N ASP A 322 -7.40 -13.33 24.46
CA ASP A 322 -6.65 -13.18 23.21
C ASP A 322 -5.99 -14.49 22.75
N ALA A 323 -6.27 -15.63 23.40
CA ALA A 323 -5.59 -16.90 23.15
C ALA A 323 -5.59 -17.31 21.66
N GLU A 324 -6.71 -17.12 20.96
CA GLU A 324 -6.83 -17.43 19.52
C GLU A 324 -5.95 -16.54 18.64
N VAL A 325 -5.96 -15.22 18.88
CA VAL A 325 -5.11 -14.26 18.16
C VAL A 325 -3.64 -14.56 18.44
N ILE A 326 -3.29 -14.82 19.70
CA ILE A 326 -1.92 -15.14 20.12
C ILE A 326 -1.45 -16.47 19.52
N ALA A 327 -2.32 -17.48 19.43
CA ALA A 327 -2.01 -18.73 18.75
C ALA A 327 -1.76 -18.50 17.25
N SER A 328 -2.56 -17.66 16.60
CA SER A 328 -2.34 -17.27 15.21
C SER A 328 -1.02 -16.51 15.01
N VAL A 329 -0.67 -15.59 15.91
CA VAL A 329 0.63 -14.90 15.88
C VAL A 329 1.75 -15.93 16.01
N LYS A 330 1.66 -16.83 16.99
CA LYS A 330 2.65 -17.88 17.21
C LYS A 330 2.81 -18.75 15.95
N ARG A 331 1.73 -19.09 15.24
CA ARG A 331 1.83 -19.88 14.01
C ARG A 331 2.66 -19.19 12.94
N LEU A 332 2.54 -17.87 12.75
CA LEU A 332 3.37 -17.09 11.83
C LEU A 332 4.85 -17.09 12.24
N LEU A 333 5.13 -17.05 13.54
CA LEU A 333 6.50 -17.13 14.06
C LEU A 333 7.09 -18.55 13.92
N ASP A 334 6.27 -19.59 14.10
CA ASP A 334 6.67 -20.98 13.86
C ASP A 334 6.99 -21.19 12.36
N LEU A 335 6.17 -20.63 11.45
CA LEU A 335 6.45 -20.63 10.00
C LEU A 335 7.76 -19.90 9.65
N TYR A 336 8.05 -18.80 10.33
CA TYR A 336 9.33 -18.10 10.18
C TYR A 336 10.52 -19.00 10.53
N ASP A 337 10.44 -19.77 11.62
CA ASP A 337 11.50 -20.70 12.02
C ASP A 337 11.60 -21.91 11.07
N GLU A 338 10.45 -22.46 10.65
CA GLU A 338 10.35 -23.64 9.78
C GLU A 338 10.90 -23.37 8.36
N HIS A 339 10.64 -22.18 7.82
CA HIS A 339 10.88 -21.85 6.41
C HIS A 339 11.95 -20.78 6.19
N GLY A 340 12.23 -19.91 7.18
CA GLY A 340 13.19 -18.81 7.09
C GLY A 340 14.50 -19.15 6.38
N PRO A 341 15.21 -20.23 6.76
CA PRO A 341 16.48 -20.63 6.13
C PRO A 341 16.38 -21.03 4.64
N ARG A 342 15.18 -21.30 4.14
CA ARG A 342 14.93 -21.77 2.77
C ARG A 342 14.30 -20.70 1.87
N ILE A 343 13.83 -19.59 2.44
CA ILE A 343 13.25 -18.48 1.67
C ILE A 343 14.39 -17.75 0.93
N PRO A 344 14.33 -17.60 -0.40
CA PRO A 344 15.35 -16.87 -1.15
C PRO A 344 15.39 -15.41 -0.73
N ARG A 345 16.60 -14.85 -0.54
CA ARG A 345 16.78 -13.41 -0.35
C ARG A 345 16.67 -12.72 -1.72
N ARG A 346 15.66 -11.85 -1.88
CA ARG A 346 15.45 -11.05 -3.11
C ARG A 346 16.16 -9.70 -3.06
N ASN A 347 16.06 -9.04 -1.92
CA ASN A 347 16.51 -7.66 -1.73
C ASN A 347 17.33 -7.57 -0.43
N GLN A 348 17.54 -6.35 0.06
CA GLN A 348 18.27 -6.13 1.30
C GLN A 348 17.58 -6.71 2.54
N PHE A 349 16.28 -6.98 2.49
CA PHE A 349 15.56 -7.54 3.63
C PHE A 349 16.00 -8.97 3.91
N ARG A 350 15.96 -9.33 5.19
CA ARG A 350 16.17 -10.70 5.62
C ARG A 350 14.98 -11.58 5.21
N PRO A 351 15.21 -12.80 4.70
CA PRO A 351 14.13 -13.75 4.43
C PRO A 351 13.22 -13.98 5.64
N GLY A 352 11.90 -14.01 5.39
CA GLY A 352 10.87 -14.14 6.44
C GLY A 352 10.44 -12.82 7.09
N TRP A 353 10.90 -11.66 6.59
CA TRP A 353 10.42 -10.35 7.03
C TRP A 353 8.90 -10.22 6.96
N ASP A 354 8.29 -10.72 5.89
CA ASP A 354 6.85 -10.75 5.64
C ASP A 354 6.06 -11.58 6.66
N LEU A 355 6.61 -12.71 7.12
CA LEU A 355 5.99 -13.52 8.18
C LEU A 355 5.95 -12.78 9.52
N VAL A 356 7.06 -12.12 9.88
CA VAL A 356 7.13 -11.30 11.10
C VAL A 356 6.24 -10.06 10.98
N ALA A 357 6.14 -9.48 9.77
CA ALA A 357 5.27 -8.33 9.50
C ALA A 357 3.80 -8.72 9.63
N ALA A 358 3.41 -9.85 9.04
CA ALA A 358 2.08 -10.42 9.19
C ALA A 358 1.76 -10.70 10.67
N ALA A 359 2.71 -11.24 11.44
CA ALA A 359 2.53 -11.50 12.86
C ALA A 359 2.28 -10.20 13.66
N ALA A 360 3.00 -9.12 13.34
CA ALA A 360 2.79 -7.81 13.96
C ALA A 360 1.40 -7.25 13.63
N VAL A 361 0.96 -7.37 12.36
CA VAL A 361 -0.36 -6.94 11.92
C VAL A 361 -1.46 -7.75 12.60
N VAL A 362 -1.36 -9.08 12.65
CA VAL A 362 -2.34 -9.95 13.31
C VAL A 362 -2.47 -9.59 14.79
N ALA A 363 -1.35 -9.41 15.50
CA ALA A 363 -1.36 -8.97 16.89
C ALA A 363 -2.07 -7.62 17.08
N ARG A 364 -1.90 -6.68 16.14
CA ARG A 364 -2.51 -5.34 16.21
C ARG A 364 -3.97 -5.29 15.79
N THR A 365 -4.48 -6.34 15.15
CA THR A 365 -5.82 -6.38 14.53
C THR A 365 -6.68 -7.55 15.05
N PRO A 366 -6.92 -7.64 16.38
CA PRO A 366 -7.63 -8.77 16.98
C PRO A 366 -9.13 -8.83 16.68
N ALA A 367 -9.72 -7.82 16.02
CA ALA A 367 -11.09 -7.88 15.51
C ALA A 367 -11.20 -8.49 14.10
N ALA A 368 -10.08 -8.58 13.37
CA ALA A 368 -10.10 -9.08 12.01
C ALA A 368 -10.17 -10.62 12.00
N PRO A 369 -10.91 -11.23 11.04
CA PRO A 369 -11.02 -12.68 10.92
C PRO A 369 -9.65 -13.39 10.92
N LEU A 370 -9.59 -14.58 11.50
CA LEU A 370 -8.41 -15.44 11.52
C LEU A 370 -8.65 -16.67 10.63
N PRO A 371 -7.58 -17.28 10.10
CA PRO A 371 -7.71 -18.58 9.44
C PRO A 371 -8.34 -19.59 10.39
N ALA A 372 -9.24 -20.45 9.89
CA ALA A 372 -9.65 -21.62 10.65
C ALA A 372 -8.42 -22.49 10.95
N ASP A 373 -8.30 -22.97 12.20
CA ASP A 373 -7.15 -23.75 12.69
C ASP A 373 -6.57 -24.69 11.61
N GLY A 374 -5.32 -24.44 11.20
CA GLY A 374 -4.54 -25.30 10.30
C GLY A 374 -3.73 -26.34 11.06
#